data_AF-A0A8D6ZP76-F1
#
_entry.id   AF-A0A8D6ZP76-F1
#
_cell.length_a   1.000
_cell.length_b   1.000
_cell.length_c   1.000
_cell.angle_alpha   90.00
_cell.angle_beta   90.00
_cell.angle_gamma   90.00
#
_symmetry.space_group_name_H-M   'P 1'
#
loop_
_entity.id
_entity.type
_entity.pdbx_description
1 polymer ?
#
loop_
_entity_poly.entity_id
_entity_poly.type
_entity_poly.pdbx_seq_one_letter_code
_entity_poly.pdbx_strand_id
1 'polypeptide(L)'
;MLQRIGTGMALSLISMVIAALVEMKRLKTAREFGLVDQPNARIPMSLWWLVPQYVLFGVADVFTMVGLQEFFYDQVPDALRTLGLALYISIFGIGSFISGFLISVINKTTSRGGESWFS
;
A
#
# COMPACT_ATOMS: atom_id res chain seq x y z
N MET A 1 -20.42 -8.57 6.25
CA MET A 1 -19.67 -8.08 5.07
C MET A 1 -19.07 -6.69 5.29
N LEU A 2 -19.86 -5.61 5.36
CA LEU A 2 -19.31 -4.24 5.46
C LEU A 2 -18.40 -4.00 6.69
N GLN A 3 -18.72 -4.57 7.85
CA GLN A 3 -17.85 -4.46 9.02
C GLN A 3 -16.47 -5.10 8.79
N ARG A 4 -16.40 -6.24 8.07
CA ARG A 4 -15.13 -6.90 7.74
C ARG A 4 -14.31 -6.03 6.77
N ILE A 5 -14.97 -5.48 5.74
CA ILE A 5 -14.35 -4.53 4.80
C ILE A 5 -13.82 -3.31 5.56
N GLY A 6 -14.64 -2.70 6.42
CA GLY A 6 -14.27 -1.53 7.21
C GLY A 6 -13.10 -1.79 8.15
N THR A 7 -13.07 -2.95 8.82
CA THR A 7 -11.93 -3.36 9.65
C THR A 7 -10.66 -3.52 8.82
N GLY A 8 -10.75 -4.16 7.65
CA GLY A 8 -9.63 -4.28 6.72
C GLY A 8 -9.09 -2.92 6.27
N MET A 9 -9.96 -1.98 5.93
CA MET A 9 -9.59 -0.59 5.57
C MET A 9 -8.96 0.17 6.75
N ALA A 10 -9.46 0.00 7.98
CA ALA A 10 -8.85 0.63 9.15
C ALA A 10 -7.45 0.06 9.44
N LEU A 11 -7.27 -1.26 9.30
CA LEU A 11 -5.98 -1.91 9.46
C LEU A 11 -4.98 -1.51 8.37
N SER A 12 -5.43 -1.30 7.13
CA SER A 12 -4.55 -0.83 6.04
C SER A 12 -4.04 0.58 6.29
N LEU A 13 -4.88 1.47 6.84
CA LEU A 13 -4.46 2.81 7.29
C LEU A 13 -3.40 2.73 8.39
N ILE A 14 -3.62 1.90 9.42
CA ILE A 14 -2.65 1.70 10.50
C ILE A 14 -1.33 1.14 9.95
N SER A 15 -1.40 0.17 9.04
CA SER A 15 -0.22 -0.39 8.36
C SER A 15 0.57 0.68 7.61
N MET A 16 -0.12 1.60 6.92
CA MET A 16 0.52 2.70 6.19
C MET A 16 1.21 3.69 7.13
N VAL A 17 0.61 4.00 8.28
CA VAL A 17 1.23 4.84 9.32
C VAL A 17 2.51 4.18 9.86
N ILE A 18 2.46 2.88 10.15
CA ILE A 18 3.66 2.14 10.60
C ILE A 18 4.74 2.16 9.53
N ALA A 19 4.38 1.97 8.26
CA ALA A 19 5.33 2.03 7.15
C ALA A 19 6.00 3.40 7.02
N ALA A 20 5.25 4.48 7.18
CA ALA A 20 5.80 5.83 7.21
C ALA A 20 6.80 6.01 8.38
N LEU A 21 6.48 5.52 9.58
CA LEU A 21 7.38 5.60 10.74
C LEU A 21 8.67 4.80 10.53
N VAL A 22 8.56 3.60 9.96
CA VAL A 22 9.72 2.75 9.63
C VAL A 22 10.60 3.44 8.59
N GLU A 23 10.00 4.05 7.56
CA GLU A 23 10.72 4.78 6.52
C GLU A 23 11.40 6.05 7.05
N MET A 24 10.74 6.79 7.96
CA MET A 24 11.36 7.93 8.65
C MET A 24 12.61 7.49 9.42
N LYS A 25 12.56 6.32 10.09
CA LYS A 25 13.72 5.75 10.80
C LYS A 25 14.83 5.33 9.83
N ARG A 26 14.47 4.71 8.71
CA ARG A 26 15.43 4.32 7.65
C ARG A 26 16.15 5.55 7.09
N LEU A 27 15.41 6.61 6.74
CA LEU A 27 15.95 7.87 6.23
C LEU A 27 16.84 8.58 7.26
N LYS A 28 16.45 8.59 8.54
CA LYS A 28 17.28 9.15 9.62
C LYS A 28 18.60 8.40 9.75
N THR A 29 18.56 7.08 9.70
CA THR A 29 19.76 6.23 9.76
C THR A 29 20.65 6.47 8.54
N ALA A 30 20.09 6.56 7.34
CA ALA A 30 20.87 6.89 6.14
C ALA A 30 21.60 8.25 6.26
N ARG A 31 20.94 9.27 6.84
CA ARG A 31 21.55 10.59 7.10
C ARG A 31 22.68 10.53 8.12
N GLU A 32 22.49 9.83 9.23
CA GLU A 32 23.50 9.71 10.30
C GLU A 32 24.78 9.02 9.81
N PHE A 33 24.66 8.05 8.91
CA PHE A 33 25.80 7.33 8.34
C PHE A 33 26.34 7.95 7.04
N GLY A 34 25.80 9.10 6.59
CA GLY A 34 26.23 9.75 5.34
C GLY A 34 25.96 8.93 4.08
N LEU A 35 24.97 8.03 4.12
CA LEU A 35 24.63 7.09 3.04
C LEU A 35 23.46 7.58 2.18
N VAL A 36 23.03 8.84 2.32
CA VAL A 36 21.86 9.40 1.61
C VAL A 36 22.09 9.42 0.09
N ASP A 37 23.30 9.79 -0.34
CA ASP A 37 23.66 9.92 -1.76
C ASP A 37 24.29 8.62 -2.33
N GLN A 38 24.20 7.51 -1.58
CA GLN A 38 24.73 6.21 -1.99
C GLN A 38 23.59 5.21 -2.23
N PRO A 39 23.01 5.16 -3.44
CA PRO A 39 21.83 4.33 -3.73
C PRO A 39 22.06 2.82 -3.52
N ASN A 40 23.32 2.36 -3.59
CA ASN A 40 23.69 0.95 -3.36
C ASN A 40 24.20 0.66 -1.94
N ALA A 41 24.26 1.66 -1.06
CA ALA A 41 24.73 1.45 0.30
C ALA A 41 23.69 0.70 1.14
N ARG A 42 24.14 -0.33 1.84
CA ARG A 42 23.29 -1.06 2.78
C ARG A 42 23.12 -0.21 4.04
N ILE A 43 21.90 0.26 4.26
CA ILE A 43 21.56 0.96 5.49
C ILE A 43 21.64 -0.06 6.64
N PRO A 44 22.38 0.24 7.73
CA PRO A 44 22.54 -0.67 8.87
C PRO A 44 21.25 -0.72 9.72
N MET A 45 20.20 -1.30 9.15
CA MET A 45 18.89 -1.46 9.76
C MET A 45 18.46 -2.92 9.69
N SER A 46 17.91 -3.42 10.80
CA SER A 46 17.42 -4.80 10.86
C SER A 46 16.17 -4.99 10.01
N LEU A 47 16.09 -6.10 9.26
CA LEU A 47 14.91 -6.48 8.47
C LEU A 47 13.65 -6.64 9.34
N TRP A 48 13.82 -6.94 10.63
CA TRP A 48 12.73 -7.10 11.60
C TRP A 48 11.80 -5.88 11.70
N TRP A 49 12.27 -4.68 11.34
CA TRP A 49 11.43 -3.47 11.32
C TRP A 49 10.34 -3.49 10.25
N LEU A 50 10.48 -4.29 9.18
CA LEU A 50 9.46 -4.41 8.14
C LEU A 50 8.37 -5.42 8.52
N VAL A 51 8.62 -6.30 9.50
CA VAL A 51 7.66 -7.35 9.89
C VAL A 51 6.32 -6.77 10.35
N PRO A 52 6.25 -5.75 11.24
CA PRO A 52 4.98 -5.24 11.73
C PRO A 52 4.05 -4.71 10.63
N GLN A 53 4.60 -3.93 9.68
CA GLN A 53 3.82 -3.39 8.56
C GLN A 53 3.31 -4.50 7.63
N TYR A 54 4.13 -5.50 7.30
CA TYR A 54 3.70 -6.55 6.36
C TYR A 54 2.70 -7.52 6.98
N VAL A 55 2.85 -7.84 8.27
CA VAL A 55 1.87 -8.67 8.98
C VAL A 55 0.53 -7.95 9.03
N LEU A 56 0.51 -6.67 9.40
CA LEU A 56 -0.73 -5.89 9.45
C LEU A 56 -1.37 -5.70 8.07
N PHE A 57 -0.55 -5.43 7.05
CA PHE A 57 -1.03 -5.35 5.67
C PHE A 57 -1.67 -6.66 5.22
N GLY A 58 -1.04 -7.81 5.50
CA GLY A 58 -1.60 -9.12 5.17
C GLY A 58 -2.93 -9.40 5.88
N VAL A 59 -3.03 -9.07 7.17
CA VAL A 59 -4.29 -9.22 7.92
C VAL A 59 -5.36 -8.28 7.34
N ALA A 60 -5.03 -7.03 7.05
CA ALA A 60 -5.92 -6.06 6.43
C ALA A 60 -6.47 -6.56 5.09
N ASP A 61 -5.60 -7.13 4.26
CA ASP A 61 -5.96 -7.64 2.94
C ASP A 61 -6.95 -8.81 3.05
N VAL A 62 -6.70 -9.78 3.93
CA VAL A 62 -7.62 -10.91 4.15
C VAL A 62 -9.02 -10.43 4.57
N PHE A 63 -9.12 -9.49 5.51
CA PHE A 63 -10.42 -8.96 5.93
C PHE A 63 -11.14 -8.20 4.82
N THR A 64 -10.40 -7.44 4.02
CA THR A 64 -10.95 -6.65 2.91
C THR A 64 -11.39 -7.55 1.76
N MET A 65 -10.54 -8.49 1.35
CA MET A 65 -10.75 -9.40 0.24
C MET A 65 -11.97 -10.30 0.46
N VAL A 66 -12.04 -10.96 1.63
CA VAL A 66 -13.18 -11.82 1.98
C VAL A 66 -14.47 -11.01 2.05
N GLY A 67 -14.42 -9.81 2.64
CA GLY A 67 -15.59 -8.94 2.74
C GLY A 67 -16.10 -8.45 1.38
N LEU A 68 -15.20 -8.08 0.47
CA LEU A 68 -15.55 -7.66 -0.89
C LEU A 68 -16.11 -8.82 -1.72
N GLN A 69 -15.52 -10.01 -1.63
CA GLN A 69 -15.99 -11.18 -2.34
C GLN A 69 -17.41 -11.57 -1.91
N GLU A 70 -17.68 -11.64 -0.60
CA GLU A 70 -19.04 -11.87 -0.09
C GLU A 70 -20.01 -10.78 -0.58
N PHE A 71 -19.61 -9.51 -0.53
CA PHE A 71 -20.47 -8.39 -0.95
C PHE A 71 -20.85 -8.46 -2.43
N PHE A 72 -19.88 -8.66 -3.32
CA PHE A 72 -20.17 -8.74 -4.76
C PHE A 72 -20.89 -10.03 -5.14
N TYR A 73 -20.74 -11.11 -4.37
CA TYR A 73 -21.48 -12.34 -4.60
C TYR A 73 -22.95 -12.22 -4.20
N ASP A 74 -23.24 -11.59 -3.05
CA ASP A 74 -24.59 -11.50 -2.49
C ASP A 74 -25.43 -10.37 -3.10
N GLN A 75 -24.82 -9.27 -3.53
CA GLN A 75 -25.55 -8.11 -4.06
C GLN A 75 -25.87 -8.21 -5.55
N VAL A 76 -25.26 -9.16 -6.26
CA VAL A 76 -25.42 -9.30 -7.71
C VAL A 76 -26.42 -10.43 -8.00
N PRO A 77 -27.45 -10.19 -8.85
CA PRO A 77 -28.37 -11.25 -9.27
C PRO A 77 -27.64 -12.45 -9.87
N ASP A 78 -28.15 -13.67 -9.68
CA ASP A 78 -27.50 -14.91 -10.14
C ASP A 78 -27.07 -14.87 -11.62
N ALA A 79 -27.91 -14.28 -12.48
CA ALA A 79 -27.64 -14.13 -13.91
C ALA A 79 -26.41 -13.24 -14.23
N LEU A 80 -25.99 -12.38 -13.30
CA LEU A 80 -24.91 -11.40 -13.48
C LEU A 80 -23.67 -11.73 -12.63
N ARG A 81 -23.61 -12.90 -11.97
CA ARG A 81 -22.53 -13.26 -11.05
C ARG A 81 -21.13 -13.16 -11.68
N THR A 82 -20.98 -13.51 -12.95
CA THR A 82 -19.71 -13.34 -13.70
C THR A 82 -19.30 -11.88 -13.86
N LEU A 83 -20.26 -10.97 -14.05
CA LEU A 83 -20.00 -9.52 -14.08
C LEU A 83 -19.61 -9.01 -12.69
N GLY A 84 -20.20 -9.54 -11.62
CA GLY A 84 -19.79 -9.23 -10.24
C GLY A 84 -18.33 -9.55 -9.96
N LEU A 85 -17.85 -10.71 -10.42
CA LEU A 85 -16.42 -11.09 -10.33
C LEU A 85 -15.52 -10.19 -11.20
N ALA A 86 -15.95 -9.83 -12.40
CA ALA A 86 -15.22 -8.92 -13.27
C ALA A 86 -15.09 -7.51 -12.63
N LEU A 87 -16.15 -7.01 -12.00
CA LEU A 87 -16.14 -5.77 -11.24
C LEU A 87 -15.20 -5.84 -10.02
N TYR A 88 -15.18 -6.97 -9.31
CA TYR A 88 -14.24 -7.17 -8.22
C TYR A 88 -12.77 -7.10 -8.69
N ILE A 89 -12.42 -7.77 -9.79
CA ILE A 89 -11.06 -7.72 -10.37
C ILE A 89 -10.72 -6.31 -10.87
N SER A 90 -11.69 -5.59 -11.45
CA SER A 90 -11.45 -4.25 -11.98
C SER A 90 -11.06 -3.24 -10.90
N ILE A 91 -11.48 -3.44 -9.65
CA ILE A 91 -11.07 -2.61 -8.50
C ILE A 91 -9.53 -2.59 -8.35
N PHE A 92 -8.87 -3.74 -8.50
CA PHE A 92 -7.40 -3.81 -8.44
C PHE A 92 -6.75 -3.09 -9.63
N GLY A 93 -7.34 -3.21 -10.82
CA GLY A 93 -6.89 -2.49 -12.01
C GLY A 93 -6.97 -0.98 -11.82
N ILE A 94 -8.12 -0.48 -11.37
CA ILE A 94 -8.33 0.95 -11.06
C ILE A 94 -7.36 1.41 -9.97
N GLY A 95 -7.18 0.62 -8.90
CA GLY A 95 -6.22 0.91 -7.84
C GLY A 95 -4.79 1.05 -8.37
N SER A 96 -4.40 0.20 -9.33
CA SER A 96 -3.07 0.26 -9.95
C SER A 96 -2.88 1.50 -10.81
N PHE A 97 -3.91 1.92 -11.57
CA PHE A 97 -3.88 3.18 -12.32
C PHE A 97 -3.77 4.39 -11.41
N ILE A 98 -4.54 4.42 -10.31
CA ILE A 98 -4.47 5.49 -9.31
C ILE A 98 -3.07 5.55 -8.67
N SER A 99 -2.50 4.40 -8.33
CA SER A 99 -1.14 4.31 -7.77
C SER A 99 -0.08 4.87 -8.73
N GLY A 100 -0.11 4.44 -9.99
CA GLY A 100 0.81 4.96 -11.02
C GLY A 100 0.65 6.46 -11.26
N PHE A 101 -0.59 6.95 -11.27
CA PHE A 101 -0.88 8.38 -11.36
C PHE A 101 -0.31 9.15 -10.16
N LEU A 102 -0.50 8.65 -8.94
CA LEU A 102 0.01 9.27 -7.72
C LEU A 102 1.55 9.34 -7.72
N ILE A 103 2.23 8.25 -8.10
CA ILE A 103 3.69 8.20 -8.25
C ILE A 103 4.15 9.24 -9.27
N SER A 104 3.49 9.33 -10.42
CA SER A 104 3.83 10.31 -11.47
C SER A 104 3.70 11.76 -10.98
N VAL A 105 2.61 12.07 -10.26
CA VAL A 105 2.38 13.39 -9.68
C VAL A 105 3.43 13.73 -8.63
N ILE A 106 3.75 12.81 -7.73
CA ILE A 106 4.79 12.99 -6.70
C ILE A 106 6.14 13.22 -7.36
N ASN A 107 6.53 12.35 -8.30
CA ASN A 107 7.78 12.45 -9.04
C ASN A 107 7.92 13.81 -9.74
N LYS A 108 6.88 14.25 -10.45
CA LYS A 108 6.85 15.54 -11.16
C LYS A 108 6.89 16.74 -10.22
N THR A 109 6.31 16.63 -9.03
CA THR A 109 6.25 17.72 -8.06
C THR A 109 7.57 17.85 -7.31
N THR A 110 8.17 16.74 -6.90
CA THR A 110 9.43 16.73 -6.14
C THR A 110 10.66 17.03 -7.02
N SER A 111 10.66 16.60 -8.29
CA SER A 111 11.77 16.87 -9.22
C SER A 111 11.96 18.36 -9.57
N ARG A 112 10.99 19.22 -9.25
CA ARG A 112 11.12 20.68 -9.44
C ARG A 112 12.09 21.32 -8.45
N GLY A 113 12.42 20.64 -7.34
CA GLY A 113 13.30 21.15 -6.29
C GLY A 113 14.71 20.56 -6.26
N GLY A 114 15.06 19.64 -7.18
CA GLY A 114 16.31 18.87 -7.14
C GLY A 114 16.10 17.44 -7.63
N GLU A 115 16.83 16.47 -7.04
CA GLU A 115 16.57 15.05 -7.30
C GLU A 115 15.15 14.66 -6.87
N SER A 116 14.51 13.79 -7.66
CA SER A 116 13.18 13.30 -7.36
C SER A 116 13.15 12.51 -6.05
N TRP A 117 11.99 12.46 -5.38
CA TRP A 117 11.77 11.60 -4.21
C TRP A 117 12.11 10.12 -4.47
N PHE A 118 12.02 9.69 -5.72
CA PHE A 118 12.28 8.30 -6.14
C PHE A 118 13.60 8.12 -6.90
N SER A 119 14.38 9.20 -7.12
CA SER A 119 15.69 9.16 -7.78
C SER A 119 16.81 8.84 -6.82
#